data_AF-A0A5D2Q0K7-F1
#
_entry.id   AF-A0A5D2Q0K7-F1
#
_cell.length_a   1.000
_cell.length_b   1.000
_cell.length_c   1.000
_cell.angle_alpha   90.00
_cell.angle_beta   90.00
_cell.angle_gamma   90.00
#
_symmetry.space_group_name_H-M   'P 1'
#
loop_
_entity.id
_entity.type
_entity.pdbx_description
1 polymer ?
#
loop_
_entity_poly.entity_id
_entity_poly.type
_entity_poly.pdbx_seq_one_letter_code
_entity_poly.pdbx_strand_id
1 'polypeptide(L)'
;MESGAKEDGKCVNFRYYGGWATPNIYFLGFAGFVKFGNIRIGGLSGIYNAHNYCLGDHERSPYNENTIRSVYHVREYDAYKLMHLEELIDIFLSHDWPFGIADYANCNNLFATKKHFKDEIQQGTLGCKPAAQLLEKLKPSYCFSAQLHCKFTAVVEHEEGGRVTKFLTLDNCLPGHKFLQDLMRFNTMKIGWQ
;
A
#
# COMPACT_ATOMS: atom_id res chain seq x y z
N MET A 1 1.57 -9.10 -5.05
CA MET A 1 2.38 -9.00 -3.80
C MET A 1 3.13 -7.68 -3.87
N GLU A 2 3.27 -6.98 -2.76
CA GLU A 2 4.11 -5.77 -2.62
C GLU A 2 5.25 -6.08 -1.66
N SER A 3 6.42 -5.48 -1.90
CA SER A 3 7.60 -5.75 -1.09
C SER A 3 7.57 -4.96 0.22
N GLY A 4 7.80 -5.65 1.34
CA GLY A 4 7.87 -5.08 2.69
C GLY A 4 9.21 -5.36 3.37
N ALA A 5 9.39 -4.92 4.62
CA ALA A 5 10.65 -4.99 5.39
C ALA A 5 11.25 -6.41 5.59
N LYS A 6 10.56 -7.48 5.19
CA LYS A 6 10.97 -8.88 5.44
C LYS A 6 11.32 -9.66 4.17
N GLU A 7 11.54 -9.02 3.04
CA GLU A 7 11.97 -9.73 1.82
C GLU A 7 13.48 -9.99 1.78
N ASP A 8 13.88 -11.16 1.27
CA ASP A 8 15.28 -11.48 1.02
C ASP A 8 15.85 -10.55 -0.06
N GLY A 9 16.66 -9.57 0.34
CA GLY A 9 17.20 -8.49 -0.52
C GLY A 9 17.85 -8.96 -1.84
N LYS A 10 18.31 -10.21 -1.93
CA LYS A 10 18.90 -10.81 -3.14
C LYS A 10 17.96 -10.79 -4.36
N CYS A 11 16.65 -10.85 -4.18
CA CYS A 11 15.67 -10.91 -5.28
C CYS A 11 15.02 -9.57 -5.63
N VAL A 12 15.15 -8.56 -4.76
CA VAL A 12 14.35 -7.33 -4.80
C VAL A 12 14.67 -6.46 -6.03
N ASN A 13 15.96 -6.25 -6.33
CA ASN A 13 16.35 -5.46 -7.52
C ASN A 13 16.03 -6.14 -8.85
N PHE A 14 15.92 -7.47 -8.89
CA PHE A 14 15.74 -8.20 -10.16
C PHE A 14 14.34 -8.02 -10.77
N ARG A 15 13.38 -7.48 -10.00
CA ARG A 15 11.98 -7.30 -10.43
C ARG A 15 11.47 -5.90 -10.19
N TYR A 16 12.32 -4.90 -10.43
CA TYR A 16 11.94 -3.49 -10.27
C TYR A 16 10.62 -3.13 -10.99
N TYR A 17 10.44 -3.63 -12.21
CA TYR A 17 9.25 -3.42 -13.04
C TYR A 17 8.12 -4.45 -12.81
N GLY A 18 8.25 -5.32 -11.82
CA GLY A 18 7.31 -6.41 -11.56
C GLY A 18 7.55 -7.66 -12.39
N GLY A 19 6.75 -8.69 -12.13
CA GLY A 19 6.77 -9.96 -12.86
C GLY A 19 6.28 -11.14 -12.03
N TRP A 20 6.14 -12.29 -12.69
CA TRP A 20 5.69 -13.55 -12.07
C TRP A 20 6.70 -14.11 -11.07
N ALA A 21 6.44 -13.96 -9.77
CA ALA A 21 7.30 -14.50 -8.73
C ALA A 21 7.30 -16.04 -8.74
N THR A 22 6.11 -16.62 -8.93
CA THR A 22 5.83 -18.07 -9.03
C THR A 22 4.44 -18.23 -9.68
N PRO A 23 4.00 -19.43 -10.12
CA PRO A 23 2.66 -19.59 -10.69
C PRO A 23 1.58 -18.99 -9.77
N ASN A 24 0.66 -18.22 -10.36
CA ASN A 24 -0.42 -17.51 -9.68
C ASN A 24 0.01 -16.39 -8.70
N ILE A 25 1.29 -16.02 -8.64
CA ILE A 25 1.77 -14.90 -7.83
C ILE A 25 2.52 -13.90 -8.71
N TYR A 26 1.89 -12.74 -8.91
CA TYR A 26 2.47 -11.61 -9.63
C TYR A 26 2.94 -10.53 -8.65
N PHE A 27 4.17 -10.08 -8.84
CA PHE A 27 4.75 -8.91 -8.16
C PHE A 27 4.53 -7.67 -9.02
N LEU A 28 3.97 -6.59 -8.47
CA LEU A 28 3.67 -5.36 -9.22
C LEU A 28 4.91 -4.54 -9.55
N GLY A 29 6.05 -4.84 -8.91
CA GLY A 29 7.22 -3.97 -8.93
C GLY A 29 7.19 -2.98 -7.76
N PHE A 30 8.15 -2.06 -7.75
CA PHE A 30 8.18 -0.99 -6.75
C PHE A 30 7.05 0.01 -6.92
N ALA A 31 6.73 0.33 -8.17
CA ALA A 31 5.58 1.14 -8.53
C ALA A 31 5.08 0.71 -9.91
N GLY A 32 3.78 0.41 -10.00
CA GLY A 32 3.17 0.01 -11.25
C GLY A 32 1.68 -0.25 -11.11
N PHE A 33 1.06 -0.66 -12.21
CA PHE A 33 -0.31 -1.14 -12.21
C PHE A 33 -0.47 -2.30 -13.19
N VAL A 34 -1.51 -3.10 -12.97
CA VAL A 34 -1.94 -4.15 -13.89
C VAL A 34 -3.43 -4.07 -14.11
N LYS A 35 -3.87 -4.55 -15.28
CA LYS A 35 -5.28 -4.72 -15.60
C LYS A 35 -5.62 -6.21 -15.56
N PHE A 36 -6.60 -6.58 -14.76
CA PHE A 36 -7.14 -7.93 -14.70
C PHE A 36 -8.63 -7.89 -14.98
N GLY A 37 -9.04 -8.42 -16.14
CA GLY A 37 -10.38 -8.22 -16.66
C GLY A 37 -10.69 -6.72 -16.83
N ASN A 38 -11.71 -6.24 -16.14
CA ASN A 38 -12.12 -4.83 -16.16
C ASN A 38 -11.61 -4.02 -14.97
N ILE A 39 -10.78 -4.62 -14.09
CA ILE A 39 -10.28 -3.97 -12.88
C ILE A 39 -8.82 -3.55 -13.08
N ARG A 40 -8.51 -2.30 -12.71
CA ARG A 40 -7.14 -1.75 -12.68
C ARG A 40 -6.63 -1.72 -11.24
N ILE A 41 -5.52 -2.40 -11.01
CA ILE A 41 -4.88 -2.53 -9.70
C ILE A 41 -3.53 -1.84 -9.76
N GLY A 42 -3.40 -0.72 -9.04
CA GLY A 42 -2.14 0.00 -8.85
C GLY A 42 -1.48 -0.37 -7.53
N GLY A 43 -0.16 -0.19 -7.44
CA GLY A 43 0.58 -0.48 -6.22
C GLY A 43 1.83 0.39 -6.06
N LEU A 44 2.11 0.77 -4.82
CA LEU A 44 3.37 1.40 -4.38
C LEU A 44 3.98 0.56 -3.26
N SER A 45 4.99 -0.22 -3.59
CA SER A 45 5.70 -1.06 -2.64
C SER A 45 6.68 -0.24 -1.80
N GLY A 46 6.97 -0.73 -0.58
CA GLY A 46 8.03 -0.20 0.27
C GLY A 46 7.57 0.70 1.42
N ILE A 47 8.55 1.05 2.25
CA ILE A 47 8.35 1.82 3.49
C ILE A 47 8.85 3.26 3.28
N TYR A 48 8.09 4.25 3.73
CA TYR A 48 8.50 5.63 3.55
C TYR A 48 9.64 6.00 4.51
N ASN A 49 10.74 6.51 3.97
CA ASN A 49 11.82 7.08 4.74
C ASN A 49 12.25 8.41 4.11
N ALA A 50 12.08 9.51 4.84
CA ALA A 50 12.34 10.85 4.34
C ALA A 50 13.80 11.08 3.90
N HIS A 51 14.77 10.41 4.55
CA HIS A 51 16.19 10.56 4.20
C HIS A 51 16.54 9.93 2.85
N ASN A 52 15.81 8.88 2.45
CA ASN A 52 16.08 8.14 1.22
C ASN A 52 15.11 8.47 0.08
N TYR A 53 14.02 9.19 0.35
CA TYR A 53 12.95 9.40 -0.61
C TYR A 53 13.43 10.12 -1.89
N CYS A 54 14.20 11.21 -1.73
CA CYS A 54 14.74 12.00 -2.84
C CYS A 54 16.05 11.44 -3.42
N LEU A 55 16.50 10.28 -2.94
CA LEU A 55 17.69 9.61 -3.48
C LEU A 55 17.28 8.74 -4.67
N GLY A 56 18.25 8.44 -5.54
CA GLY A 56 18.07 7.40 -6.55
C GLY A 56 18.26 6.00 -5.95
N ASP A 57 17.84 4.99 -6.70
CA ASP A 57 18.16 3.61 -6.38
C ASP A 57 19.62 3.32 -6.71
N HIS A 58 20.42 3.15 -5.67
CA HIS A 58 21.86 2.91 -5.77
C HIS A 58 22.29 1.62 -5.08
N GLU A 59 21.38 1.00 -4.34
CA GLU A 59 21.59 -0.27 -3.67
C GLU A 59 21.90 -1.36 -4.69
N ARG A 60 23.04 -2.03 -4.52
CA ARG A 60 23.46 -3.14 -5.38
C ARG A 60 23.94 -4.28 -4.52
N SER A 61 23.68 -5.51 -4.99
CA SER A 61 24.24 -6.70 -4.38
C SER A 61 25.77 -6.71 -4.55
N PRO A 62 26.54 -7.11 -3.52
CA PRO A 62 26.10 -7.59 -2.21
C PRO A 62 25.66 -6.46 -1.27
N TYR A 63 24.52 -6.64 -0.60
CA TYR A 63 24.00 -5.66 0.34
C TYR A 63 24.73 -5.73 1.69
N ASN A 64 25.03 -4.56 2.26
CA ASN A 64 25.35 -4.37 3.67
C ASN A 64 24.08 -4.04 4.50
N GLU A 65 24.21 -3.93 5.82
CA GLU A 65 23.11 -3.66 6.75
C GLU A 65 22.31 -2.38 6.45
N ASN A 66 22.94 -1.36 5.87
CA ASN A 66 22.25 -0.13 5.50
C ASN A 66 21.51 -0.31 4.17
N THR A 67 22.19 -0.84 3.16
CA THR A 67 21.62 -1.03 1.82
C THR A 67 20.50 -2.07 1.79
N ILE A 68 20.54 -3.08 2.67
CA ILE A 68 19.44 -4.03 2.79
C ILE A 68 18.20 -3.39 3.38
N ARG A 69 18.30 -2.34 4.20
CA ARG A 69 17.11 -1.61 4.69
C ARG A 69 16.59 -0.63 3.66
N SER A 70 17.51 0.08 3.00
CA SER A 70 17.15 1.14 2.07
C SER A 70 16.58 0.62 0.75
N VAL A 71 16.87 -0.62 0.35
CA VAL A 71 16.37 -1.20 -0.92
C VAL A 71 14.84 -1.27 -1.00
N TYR A 72 14.12 -1.34 0.13
CA TYR A 72 12.65 -1.30 0.16
C TYR A 72 12.09 0.06 0.58
N HIS A 73 12.91 1.10 0.68
CA HIS A 73 12.39 2.44 0.96
C HIS A 73 11.76 3.03 -0.29
N VAL A 74 10.57 3.61 -0.17
CA VAL A 74 9.90 4.32 -1.26
C VAL A 74 10.80 5.40 -1.84
N ARG A 75 10.83 5.51 -3.18
CA ARG A 75 11.56 6.55 -3.92
C ARG A 75 10.61 7.55 -4.54
N GLU A 76 11.08 8.79 -4.69
CA GLU A 76 10.34 9.86 -5.35
C GLU A 76 9.98 9.49 -6.79
N TYR A 77 10.92 8.90 -7.52
CA TYR A 77 10.69 8.47 -8.89
C TYR A 77 9.54 7.44 -8.99
N ASP A 78 9.42 6.53 -8.03
CA ASP A 78 8.36 5.53 -7.99
C ASP A 78 6.98 6.16 -7.80
N ALA A 79 6.85 7.08 -6.85
CA ALA A 79 5.62 7.83 -6.66
C ALA A 79 5.29 8.70 -7.88
N TYR A 80 6.30 9.33 -8.48
CA TYR A 80 6.11 10.21 -9.64
C TYR A 80 5.60 9.46 -10.87
N LYS A 81 6.07 8.23 -11.13
CA LYS A 81 5.53 7.37 -12.20
C LYS A 81 4.02 7.16 -12.06
N LEU A 82 3.54 6.88 -10.85
CA LEU A 82 2.12 6.66 -10.58
C LEU A 82 1.31 7.96 -10.63
N MET A 83 1.91 9.09 -10.26
CA MET A 83 1.28 10.43 -10.32
C MET A 83 0.89 10.84 -11.75
N HIS A 84 1.60 10.32 -12.76
CA HIS A 84 1.34 10.58 -14.19
C HIS A 84 0.23 9.71 -14.77
N LEU A 85 -0.36 8.80 -14.00
CA LEU A 85 -1.51 8.04 -14.47
C LEU A 85 -2.73 8.95 -14.57
N GLU A 86 -3.26 9.07 -15.79
CA GLU A 86 -4.50 9.82 -16.07
C GLU A 86 -5.73 8.94 -15.96
N GLU A 87 -5.57 7.64 -16.21
CA GLU A 87 -6.65 6.68 -16.15
C GLU A 87 -6.99 6.29 -14.71
N LEU A 88 -8.28 6.05 -14.47
CA LEU A 88 -8.77 5.68 -13.15
C LEU A 88 -8.16 4.35 -12.69
N ILE A 89 -7.82 4.28 -11.41
CA ILE A 89 -7.48 3.04 -10.71
C ILE A 89 -8.69 2.60 -9.89
N ASP A 90 -8.97 1.31 -9.86
CA ASP A 90 -10.07 0.74 -9.07
C ASP A 90 -9.60 0.37 -7.67
N ILE A 91 -8.42 -0.26 -7.60
CA ILE A 91 -7.79 -0.74 -6.38
C ILE A 91 -6.37 -0.21 -6.32
N PHE A 92 -6.03 0.46 -5.23
CA PHE A 92 -4.66 0.87 -4.94
C PHE A 92 -4.11 0.09 -3.75
N LEU A 93 -2.89 -0.40 -3.89
CA LEU A 93 -2.14 -1.09 -2.85
C LEU A 93 -0.98 -0.19 -2.41
N SER A 94 -0.72 -0.18 -1.11
CA SER A 94 0.48 0.45 -0.57
C SER A 94 0.93 -0.32 0.66
N HIS A 95 2.22 -0.45 0.89
CA HIS A 95 2.66 -1.17 2.07
C HIS A 95 2.39 -0.34 3.35
N ASP A 96 2.91 0.88 3.40
CA ASP A 96 2.64 1.83 4.48
C ASP A 96 1.31 2.55 4.29
N TRP A 97 0.68 2.94 5.39
CA TRP A 97 -0.58 3.68 5.34
C TRP A 97 -0.38 5.07 4.71
N PRO A 98 -1.33 5.57 3.91
CA PRO A 98 -1.33 6.95 3.47
C PRO A 98 -1.28 7.90 4.69
N PHE A 99 -0.40 8.89 4.64
CA PHE A 99 -0.30 9.91 5.68
C PHE A 99 -1.67 10.58 5.92
N GLY A 100 -2.07 10.77 7.17
CA GLY A 100 -3.35 11.41 7.52
C GLY A 100 -4.60 10.53 7.37
N ILE A 101 -4.47 9.26 6.95
CA ILE A 101 -5.65 8.39 6.76
C ILE A 101 -6.45 8.16 8.06
N ALA A 102 -5.80 8.34 9.21
CA ALA A 102 -6.42 8.26 10.53
C ALA A 102 -7.55 9.30 10.73
N ASP A 103 -7.44 10.46 10.09
CA ASP A 103 -8.41 11.55 10.22
C ASP A 103 -9.76 11.23 9.57
N TYR A 104 -9.79 10.22 8.71
CA TYR A 104 -10.99 9.73 8.01
C TYR A 104 -11.72 8.58 8.72
N ALA A 105 -11.37 8.30 9.99
CA ALA A 105 -12.00 7.23 10.76
C ALA A 105 -12.15 7.57 12.24
N ASN A 106 -13.03 6.83 12.91
CA ASN A 106 -13.12 6.87 14.37
C ASN A 106 -11.93 6.11 15.00
N CYS A 107 -10.88 6.85 15.36
CA CYS A 107 -9.65 6.31 15.92
C CYS A 107 -9.74 5.88 17.40
N ASN A 108 -10.89 5.98 18.07
CA ASN A 108 -11.00 5.63 19.49
C ASN A 108 -10.56 4.18 19.78
N ASN A 109 -10.96 3.24 18.92
CA ASN A 109 -10.58 1.83 19.04
C ASN A 109 -9.10 1.59 18.70
N LEU A 110 -8.55 2.38 17.76
CA LEU A 110 -7.15 2.31 17.36
C LEU A 110 -6.24 2.75 18.53
N PHE A 111 -6.53 3.90 19.12
CA PHE A 111 -5.77 4.45 20.25
C PHE A 111 -5.88 3.62 21.52
N ALA A 112 -7.04 2.96 21.75
CA ALA A 112 -7.20 2.04 22.85
C ALA A 112 -6.26 0.82 22.73
N THR A 113 -6.02 0.36 21.51
CA THR A 113 -5.19 -0.82 21.21
C THR A 113 -3.71 -0.48 21.09
N LYS A 114 -3.39 0.66 20.47
CA LYS A 114 -2.00 1.10 20.18
C LYS A 114 -1.80 2.55 20.62
N LYS A 115 -1.43 2.74 21.89
CA LYS A 115 -1.26 4.07 22.49
C LYS A 115 -0.22 4.94 21.76
N HIS A 116 0.89 4.35 21.31
CA HIS A 116 1.97 5.06 20.60
C HIS A 116 1.51 5.68 19.27
N PHE A 117 0.48 5.13 18.62
CA PHE A 117 -0.01 5.70 17.36
C PHE A 117 -0.62 7.08 17.55
N LYS A 118 -1.16 7.36 18.74
CA LYS A 118 -1.68 8.69 19.05
C LYS A 118 -0.56 9.73 18.96
N ASP A 119 0.60 9.41 19.53
CA ASP A 119 1.77 10.30 19.53
C ASP A 119 2.33 10.43 18.11
N GLU A 120 2.45 9.33 17.36
CA GLU A 120 2.96 9.34 15.97
C GLU A 120 2.04 10.11 14.99
N ILE A 121 0.72 10.00 15.16
CA ILE A 121 -0.26 10.78 14.39
C ILE A 121 -0.16 12.26 14.76
N GLN A 122 -0.10 12.59 16.05
CA GLN A 122 0.04 13.99 16.51
C GLN A 122 1.36 14.64 16.07
N GLN A 123 2.44 13.87 16.01
CA GLN A 123 3.75 14.32 15.53
C GLN A 123 3.84 14.34 14.00
N GLY A 124 2.85 13.80 13.29
CA GLY A 124 2.88 13.71 11.83
C GLY A 124 3.98 12.79 11.29
N THR A 125 4.34 11.75 12.06
CA THR A 125 5.36 10.76 11.68
C THR A 125 4.75 9.44 11.21
N LEU A 126 3.46 9.20 11.47
CA LEU A 126 2.78 7.99 11.00
C LEU A 126 2.38 8.09 9.53
N GLY A 127 2.84 7.13 8.73
CA GLY A 127 2.38 6.90 7.36
C GLY A 127 3.31 7.46 6.28
N CYS A 128 2.87 7.28 5.04
CA CYS A 128 3.61 7.54 3.81
C CYS A 128 3.01 8.77 3.10
N LYS A 129 3.77 9.87 3.06
CA LYS A 129 3.36 11.12 2.39
C LYS A 129 3.11 10.90 0.88
N PRO A 130 4.00 10.20 0.14
CA PRO A 130 3.75 9.90 -1.27
C PRO A 130 2.47 9.09 -1.52
N ALA A 131 2.18 8.11 -0.66
CA ALA A 131 0.95 7.32 -0.76
C ALA A 131 -0.30 8.17 -0.54
N ALA A 132 -0.25 9.16 0.35
CA ALA A 132 -1.33 10.14 0.53
C ALA A 132 -1.57 10.98 -0.73
N GLN A 133 -0.50 11.49 -1.36
CA GLN A 133 -0.61 12.25 -2.61
C GLN A 133 -1.20 11.38 -3.74
N LEU A 134 -0.80 10.10 -3.81
CA LEU A 134 -1.35 9.17 -4.80
C LEU A 134 -2.82 8.83 -4.52
N LEU A 135 -3.21 8.68 -3.25
CA LEU A 135 -4.60 8.46 -2.86
C LEU A 135 -5.49 9.62 -3.34
N GLU A 136 -5.06 10.86 -3.11
CA GLU A 136 -5.76 12.08 -3.53
C GLU A 136 -5.82 12.24 -5.06
N LYS A 137 -4.72 11.92 -5.76
CA LYS A 137 -4.65 12.01 -7.22
C LYS A 137 -5.47 10.94 -7.92
N LEU A 138 -5.30 9.67 -7.53
CA LEU A 138 -5.84 8.51 -8.25
C LEU A 138 -7.29 8.18 -7.85
N LYS A 139 -7.70 8.62 -6.65
CA LYS A 139 -9.06 8.47 -6.10
C LYS A 139 -9.63 7.05 -6.30
N PRO A 140 -8.90 5.98 -5.94
CA PRO A 140 -9.32 4.61 -6.21
C PRO A 140 -10.58 4.25 -5.44
N SER A 141 -11.39 3.32 -5.92
CA SER A 141 -12.59 2.88 -5.18
C SER A 141 -12.20 2.16 -3.89
N TYR A 142 -11.08 1.43 -3.91
CA TYR A 142 -10.51 0.75 -2.75
C TYR A 142 -9.03 1.06 -2.60
N CYS A 143 -8.58 1.26 -1.37
CA CYS A 143 -7.18 1.37 -1.02
C CYS A 143 -6.86 0.39 0.11
N PHE A 144 -5.80 -0.40 -0.05
CA PHE A 144 -5.37 -1.36 0.96
C PHE A 144 -3.94 -1.06 1.42
N SER A 145 -3.73 -1.07 2.74
CA SER A 145 -2.38 -0.99 3.31
C SER A 145 -2.08 -2.04 4.36
N ALA A 146 -0.80 -2.36 4.55
CA ALA A 146 -0.33 -3.35 5.49
C ALA A 146 0.41 -2.69 6.67
N GLN A 147 1.47 -3.37 7.15
CA GLN A 147 2.48 -2.91 8.12
C GLN A 147 2.04 -2.72 9.57
N LEU A 148 0.90 -2.09 9.83
CA LEU A 148 0.55 -1.66 11.19
C LEU A 148 -0.18 -2.73 12.02
N HIS A 149 -0.32 -3.98 11.56
CA HIS A 149 -0.89 -5.13 12.29
C HIS A 149 -2.08 -4.77 13.20
N CYS A 150 -3.04 -4.03 12.64
CA CYS A 150 -4.26 -3.65 13.32
C CYS A 150 -5.38 -3.54 12.31
N LYS A 151 -6.59 -3.94 12.71
CA LYS A 151 -7.79 -3.76 11.90
C LYS A 151 -8.21 -2.29 11.98
N PHE A 152 -8.20 -1.62 10.84
CA PHE A 152 -8.59 -0.24 10.71
C PHE A 152 -9.23 -0.04 9.33
N THR A 153 -10.27 0.78 9.31
CA THR A 153 -11.02 1.10 8.10
C THR A 153 -11.35 2.58 8.12
N ALA A 154 -11.18 3.23 7.00
CA ALA A 154 -11.51 4.64 6.82
C ALA A 154 -12.29 4.84 5.53
N VAL A 155 -13.04 5.94 5.47
CA VAL A 155 -13.79 6.34 4.27
C VAL A 155 -13.32 7.73 3.87
N VAL A 156 -12.69 7.82 2.70
CA VAL A 156 -12.14 9.07 2.17
C VAL A 156 -13.08 9.60 1.11
N GLU A 157 -13.74 10.71 1.41
CA GLU A 157 -14.52 11.48 0.44
C GLU A 157 -13.59 12.52 -0.20
N HIS A 158 -13.33 12.40 -1.50
CA HIS A 158 -12.35 13.25 -2.18
C HIS A 158 -12.91 14.62 -2.55
N GLU A 159 -14.19 14.68 -2.90
CA GLU A 159 -14.93 15.88 -3.28
C GLU A 159 -16.38 15.72 -2.82
N GLU A 160 -17.09 16.82 -2.59
CA GLU A 160 -18.50 16.79 -2.18
C GLU A 160 -19.35 16.14 -3.29
N GLY A 161 -19.95 14.98 -2.99
CA GLY A 161 -20.68 14.17 -3.98
C GLY A 161 -19.79 13.43 -4.99
N GLY A 162 -18.47 13.44 -4.79
CA GLY A 162 -17.48 12.83 -5.67
C GLY A 162 -17.23 11.33 -5.40
N ARG A 163 -16.10 10.83 -5.90
CA ARG A 163 -15.65 9.46 -5.62
C ARG A 163 -15.30 9.30 -4.16
N VAL A 164 -15.61 8.12 -3.63
CA VAL A 164 -15.29 7.71 -2.27
C VAL A 164 -14.30 6.55 -2.33
N THR A 165 -13.21 6.65 -1.58
CA THR A 165 -12.27 5.54 -1.38
C THR A 165 -12.57 4.83 -0.07
N LYS A 166 -12.75 3.51 -0.14
CA LYS A 166 -12.78 2.65 1.04
C LYS A 166 -11.36 2.21 1.36
N PHE A 167 -10.84 2.65 2.51
CA PHE A 167 -9.54 2.26 3.00
C PHE A 167 -9.66 1.07 3.96
N LEU A 168 -8.86 0.03 3.75
CA LEU A 168 -8.83 -1.14 4.61
C LEU A 168 -7.40 -1.56 4.90
N THR A 169 -7.16 -2.02 6.12
CA THR A 169 -5.85 -2.50 6.52
C THR A 169 -5.80 -4.02 6.51
N LEU A 170 -4.71 -4.53 5.95
CA LEU A 170 -4.43 -5.94 5.84
C LEU A 170 -3.54 -6.35 7.02
N ASP A 171 -3.99 -7.34 7.79
CA ASP A 171 -3.22 -7.91 8.91
C ASP A 171 -2.30 -9.04 8.43
N ASN A 172 -1.40 -9.56 9.26
CA ASN A 172 -0.63 -10.75 8.86
C ASN A 172 -1.55 -11.96 8.69
N CYS A 173 -1.25 -12.81 7.71
CA CYS A 173 -1.86 -14.12 7.50
C CYS A 173 -1.43 -15.13 8.58
N LEU A 174 -1.69 -14.84 9.86
CA LEU A 174 -1.41 -15.77 10.96
C LEU A 174 -2.60 -16.72 11.15
N PRO A 175 -2.35 -18.01 11.45
CA PRO A 175 -3.42 -18.96 11.78
C PRO A 175 -4.32 -18.40 12.89
N GLY A 176 -5.64 -18.35 12.65
CA GLY A 176 -6.63 -17.85 13.61
C GLY A 176 -7.01 -16.37 13.47
N HIS A 177 -6.29 -15.58 12.66
CA HIS A 177 -6.69 -14.20 12.33
C HIS A 177 -7.68 -14.18 11.16
N LYS A 178 -8.77 -13.42 11.29
CA LYS A 178 -9.81 -13.25 10.24
C LYS A 178 -9.32 -12.33 9.12
N PHE A 179 -8.28 -12.75 8.40
CA PHE A 179 -7.57 -11.95 7.39
C PHE A 179 -8.37 -11.71 6.09
N LEU A 180 -9.23 -12.66 5.68
CA LEU A 180 -9.90 -12.65 4.36
C LEU A 180 -11.44 -12.53 4.41
N GLN A 181 -12.05 -12.48 5.60
CA GLN A 181 -13.53 -12.48 5.70
C GLN A 181 -14.17 -11.19 5.17
N ASP A 182 -13.45 -10.06 5.20
CA ASP A 182 -13.97 -8.79 4.71
C ASP A 182 -13.94 -8.72 3.16
N LEU A 183 -13.01 -9.41 2.49
CA LEU A 183 -12.99 -9.52 1.02
C LEU A 183 -14.03 -10.53 0.48
N MET A 184 -14.27 -11.63 1.21
CA MET A 184 -15.20 -12.68 0.76
C MET A 184 -16.68 -12.32 0.94
N ARG A 185 -17.02 -11.32 1.77
CA ARG A 185 -18.40 -10.79 1.81
C ARG A 185 -18.81 -10.00 0.56
N PHE A 186 -17.85 -9.61 -0.29
CA PHE A 186 -18.14 -9.00 -1.60
C PHE A 186 -18.57 -10.00 -2.68
N ASN A 187 -18.49 -11.31 -2.42
CA ASN A 187 -18.75 -12.37 -3.41
C ASN A 187 -20.23 -12.81 -3.51
N THR A 188 -21.19 -12.02 -2.98
CA THR A 188 -22.63 -12.32 -3.10
C THR A 188 -23.33 -11.62 -4.26
N MET A 189 -22.62 -10.87 -5.12
CA MET A 189 -23.11 -10.60 -6.47
C MET A 189 -22.71 -11.76 -7.39
N LYS A 190 -23.68 -12.65 -7.60
CA LYS A 190 -23.65 -13.78 -8.53
C LYS A 190 -22.98 -13.39 -9.86
N ILE A 191 -21.77 -13.89 -10.10
CA ILE A 191 -21.26 -14.06 -11.45
C ILE A 191 -21.66 -15.49 -11.84
N GLY A 192 -22.79 -15.60 -12.53
CA GLY A 192 -23.22 -16.84 -13.16
C GLY A 192 -22.27 -17.18 -14.29
N TRP A 193 -21.67 -18.35 -14.22
CA TRP A 193 -21.00 -18.97 -15.36
C TRP A 193 -22.07 -19.62 -16.23
N GLN A 194 -22.20 -19.14 -17.48
CA GLN A 194 -22.61 -19.93 -18.63
C GLN A 194 -21.50 -19.86 -19.65
#